data_AF-A0AAX0XQQ4-F1
#
_entry.id   AF-A0AAX0XQQ4-F1
#
_cell.length_a   1.000
_cell.length_b   1.000
_cell.length_c   1.000
_cell.angle_alpha   90.00
_cell.angle_beta   90.00
_cell.angle_gamma   90.00
#
_symmetry.space_group_name_H-M   'P 1'
#
loop_
_entity.id
_entity.type
_entity.pdbx_description
1 polymer ?
#
loop_
_entity_poly.entity_id
_entity_poly.type
_entity_poly.pdbx_seq_one_letter_code
_entity_poly.pdbx_strand_id
1 'polypeptide(L)'
;MPCLSASGYPLRGPGRLIHREAFMSHLIVCRHYLAPLLATLLLAACASEPVSQGDASKPGSAAVTGPAIARPAPLPKAQVPRAPASMQSRIVRLLPARTVDRNGWAQDIVTALAKQELAVTDENVCSVLAVAEQESTFQADPVVPGLGKIAWKEINARAGKLLIPEFVVRTALSINSPTGKTYAERIDKLRTEREMSEIFEDMIGEVPMGKTLFGNMNPVRTGGPMQVSIAFAEANTDGYPYPIKESIRHEVFSRRGGIWFGTRHLLNYPAQYPDHLYRYADFNAGWYASRNAAFQAAVSRLSGKPLALDGDLIRYDSELPGKTELAVHTIAGQLSMSQQAIHQSLKLGDTSEFAQSDLYHRVFVLADRKAGSRLPRAVLPGISLKSPKITRNLTTAWFAKRVQWRQQTCLKRLGSL
;
A
#
# COMPACT_ATOMS: atom_id res chain seq x y z
N MET A 1 -11.14 -8.28 14.93
CA MET A 1 -10.76 -7.17 15.85
C MET A 1 -9.25 -6.96 15.74
N PRO A 2 -8.74 -5.72 15.76
CA PRO A 2 -7.46 -5.38 15.12
C PRO A 2 -6.22 -5.96 15.82
N CYS A 3 -5.18 -6.21 15.02
CA CYS A 3 -3.95 -6.90 15.44
C CYS A 3 -2.91 -5.96 16.09
N LEU A 4 -1.90 -6.57 16.71
CA LEU A 4 -0.67 -5.90 17.19
C LEU A 4 0.19 -5.43 16.00
N SER A 5 -0.03 -4.21 15.54
CA SER A 5 0.87 -3.51 14.63
C SER A 5 0.85 -2.01 14.95
N ALA A 6 1.97 -1.32 14.73
CA ALA A 6 1.95 0.14 14.61
C ALA A 6 1.44 0.49 13.20
N SER A 7 0.57 1.50 13.09
CA SER A 7 0.07 2.04 11.82
C SER A 7 -0.79 1.12 10.93
N GLY A 8 -0.88 -0.19 11.19
CA GLY A 8 -1.72 -1.12 10.42
C GLY A 8 -3.21 -1.09 10.78
N TYR A 9 -4.01 -0.35 10.00
CA TYR A 9 -5.40 -0.77 9.73
C TYR A 9 -5.40 -2.17 9.08
N PRO A 10 -6.53 -2.92 9.09
CA PRO A 10 -6.67 -4.09 8.24
C PRO A 10 -6.68 -3.67 6.77
N LEU A 11 -5.50 -3.40 6.22
CA LEU A 11 -5.31 -2.98 4.84
C LEU A 11 -5.50 -4.18 3.92
N ARG A 12 -6.76 -4.33 3.48
CA ARG A 12 -7.17 -4.54 2.08
C ARG A 12 -6.19 -5.43 1.30
N GLY A 13 -6.31 -6.74 1.46
CA GLY A 13 -5.79 -7.70 0.49
C GLY A 13 -6.69 -7.74 -0.76
N PRO A 14 -6.17 -8.10 -1.95
CA PRO A 14 -7.00 -8.24 -3.14
C PRO A 14 -7.99 -9.39 -2.98
N GLY A 15 -9.27 -9.06 -2.84
CA GLY A 15 -10.32 -10.05 -2.67
C GLY A 15 -10.63 -10.80 -3.97
N ARG A 16 -10.29 -12.10 -4.03
CA ARG A 16 -11.00 -13.09 -4.84
C ARG A 16 -11.16 -14.39 -4.06
N LEU A 17 -12.43 -14.74 -3.78
CA LEU A 17 -13.10 -16.05 -3.96
C LEU A 17 -12.31 -17.32 -3.51
N ILE A 18 -12.88 -18.28 -2.76
CA ILE A 18 -14.18 -18.97 -2.94
C ILE A 18 -14.69 -19.53 -1.60
N HIS A 19 -16.01 -19.50 -1.34
CA HIS A 19 -16.69 -20.35 -0.35
C HIS A 19 -16.75 -21.81 -0.84
N ARG A 20 -16.27 -22.79 -0.05
CA ARG A 20 -16.84 -24.15 -0.03
C ARG A 20 -16.71 -24.80 1.35
N GLU A 21 -17.85 -24.90 2.05
CA GLU A 21 -18.06 -26.02 2.97
C GLU A 21 -18.49 -27.25 2.15
N ALA A 22 -17.88 -28.40 2.43
CA ALA A 22 -18.47 -29.75 2.40
C ALA A 22 -17.34 -30.80 2.47
N PHE A 23 -17.18 -31.42 3.64
CA PHE A 23 -16.48 -32.70 3.74
C PHE A 23 -17.38 -33.81 3.15
N MET A 24 -16.84 -34.68 2.29
CA MET A 24 -16.88 -36.16 2.42
C MET A 24 -16.63 -36.91 1.09
N SER A 25 -16.04 -38.10 1.24
CA SER A 25 -16.17 -39.29 0.36
C SER A 25 -15.29 -39.46 -0.89
N HIS A 26 -14.33 -40.40 -0.75
CA HIS A 26 -13.91 -41.45 -1.70
C HIS A 26 -13.30 -41.07 -3.06
N LEU A 27 -12.43 -41.82 -3.74
CA LEU A 27 -11.49 -42.94 -3.54
C LEU A 27 -10.93 -43.20 -4.97
N ILE A 28 -9.60 -43.31 -5.14
CA ILE A 28 -8.83 -44.14 -6.12
C ILE A 28 -9.28 -44.25 -7.61
N VAL A 29 -8.32 -44.13 -8.56
CA VAL A 29 -7.99 -45.10 -9.67
C VAL A 29 -7.44 -44.45 -10.97
N CYS A 30 -6.14 -44.69 -11.21
CA CYS A 30 -5.38 -45.02 -12.46
C CYS A 30 -5.39 -44.26 -13.81
N ARG A 31 -4.19 -44.38 -14.44
CA ARG A 31 -3.81 -44.40 -15.88
C ARG A 31 -3.91 -43.07 -16.67
N HIS A 32 -2.83 -42.48 -17.22
CA HIS A 32 -1.81 -42.95 -18.20
C HIS A 32 -2.38 -43.40 -19.56
N TYR A 33 -2.10 -42.66 -20.65
CA TYR A 33 -1.29 -43.09 -21.81
C TYR A 33 -1.09 -41.97 -22.88
N LEU A 34 -0.03 -42.13 -23.68
CA LEU A 34 0.62 -41.33 -24.77
C LEU A 34 -0.15 -40.27 -25.62
N ALA A 35 0.51 -39.10 -25.83
CA ALA A 35 1.19 -38.59 -27.06
C ALA A 35 0.75 -38.98 -28.50
N PRO A 36 1.21 -38.31 -29.59
CA PRO A 36 1.59 -36.88 -29.84
C PRO A 36 1.05 -36.32 -31.20
N LEU A 37 1.44 -35.10 -31.64
CA LEU A 37 1.60 -34.78 -33.08
C LEU A 37 2.45 -33.51 -33.33
N LEU A 38 3.41 -33.60 -34.27
CA LEU A 38 4.19 -32.47 -34.81
C LEU A 38 3.52 -31.88 -36.06
N ALA A 39 3.73 -30.57 -36.30
CA ALA A 39 3.80 -30.00 -37.65
C ALA A 39 4.66 -28.72 -37.65
N THR A 40 5.62 -28.61 -38.57
CA THR A 40 6.52 -27.46 -38.74
C THR A 40 6.75 -27.18 -40.24
N LEU A 41 6.76 -25.89 -40.63
CA LEU A 41 7.38 -25.20 -41.81
C LEU A 41 6.53 -23.91 -42.06
N LEU A 42 7.04 -22.66 -42.02
CA LEU A 42 8.06 -21.97 -42.87
C LEU A 42 7.60 -21.88 -44.34
N LEU A 43 7.69 -20.75 -45.09
CA LEU A 43 8.51 -19.52 -44.97
C LEU A 43 7.99 -18.37 -45.88
N ALA A 44 8.56 -17.14 -45.73
CA ALA A 44 8.58 -16.01 -46.70
C ALA A 44 7.23 -15.29 -47.01
N ALA A 45 7.14 -14.01 -47.43
CA ALA A 45 8.04 -12.84 -47.54
C ALA A 45 7.14 -11.57 -47.72
N CYS A 46 7.55 -10.30 -47.67
CA CYS A 46 8.85 -9.63 -47.44
C CYS A 46 8.64 -8.23 -46.78
N ALA A 47 9.64 -7.34 -46.79
CA ALA A 47 9.56 -5.93 -46.32
C ALA A 47 9.78 -4.91 -47.46
N SER A 48 9.27 -3.68 -47.29
CA SER A 48 9.61 -2.50 -48.11
C SER A 48 9.45 -1.19 -47.31
N GLU A 49 10.49 -0.37 -47.24
CA GLU A 49 10.41 1.07 -46.91
C GLU A 49 10.64 1.92 -48.20
N PRO A 50 10.88 3.26 -48.18
CA PRO A 50 9.98 4.17 -48.90
C PRO A 50 10.61 4.83 -50.14
N VAL A 51 9.75 5.36 -51.02
CA VAL A 51 10.17 6.19 -52.16
C VAL A 51 10.14 7.67 -51.78
N SER A 52 11.14 8.40 -52.26
CA SER A 52 11.30 9.85 -52.09
C SER A 52 11.12 10.60 -53.41
N GLN A 53 10.72 11.87 -53.29
CA GLN A 53 10.73 12.95 -54.30
C GLN A 53 9.83 12.85 -55.55
N GLY A 54 8.96 13.85 -55.66
CA GLY A 54 8.31 14.33 -56.89
C GLY A 54 8.03 15.83 -56.72
N ASP A 55 8.44 16.64 -57.69
CA ASP A 55 8.58 18.09 -57.52
C ASP A 55 7.35 18.92 -57.94
N ALA A 56 7.24 20.11 -57.32
CA ALA A 56 6.62 21.35 -57.80
C ALA A 56 5.21 21.35 -58.47
N SER A 57 4.24 21.95 -57.78
CA SER A 57 3.41 23.07 -58.32
C SER A 57 2.72 23.85 -57.19
N LYS A 58 2.88 25.18 -57.16
CA LYS A 58 2.14 26.10 -56.27
C LYS A 58 0.77 26.43 -56.84
N PRO A 59 -0.24 26.72 -55.98
CA PRO A 59 -0.64 28.12 -55.86
C PRO A 59 -1.08 28.56 -54.44
N GLY A 60 -1.20 29.87 -54.24
CA GLY A 60 -2.11 30.46 -53.24
C GLY A 60 -1.55 30.71 -51.84
N SER A 61 -1.32 31.98 -51.50
CA SER A 61 -0.97 32.41 -50.14
C SER A 61 -2.22 32.53 -49.26
N ALA A 62 -2.21 31.88 -48.10
CA ALA A 62 -3.05 32.24 -46.96
C ALA A 62 -2.31 31.90 -45.66
N ALA A 63 -1.54 32.85 -45.12
CA ALA A 63 -0.84 32.70 -43.86
C ALA A 63 -1.83 32.75 -42.68
N VAL A 64 -2.44 31.60 -42.35
CA VAL A 64 -3.16 31.43 -41.08
C VAL A 64 -2.11 31.35 -39.98
N THR A 65 -1.85 32.47 -39.31
CA THR A 65 -1.10 32.52 -38.07
C THR A 65 -1.91 31.84 -36.97
N GLY A 66 -1.79 30.51 -36.87
CA GLY A 66 -2.33 29.76 -35.74
C GLY A 66 -1.73 30.29 -34.43
N PRO A 67 -2.49 30.29 -33.32
CA PRO A 67 -1.99 30.77 -32.04
C PRO A 67 -0.76 29.94 -31.64
N ALA A 68 0.33 30.64 -31.31
CA ALA A 68 1.56 29.99 -30.90
C ALA A 68 1.29 29.04 -29.73
N ILE A 69 1.60 27.75 -29.90
CA ILE A 69 1.50 26.76 -28.84
C ILE A 69 2.44 27.22 -27.72
N ALA A 70 1.86 27.72 -26.63
CA ALA A 70 2.63 28.21 -25.49
C ALA A 70 3.53 27.07 -24.99
N ARG A 71 4.84 27.32 -24.93
CA ARG A 71 5.79 26.34 -24.38
C ARG A 71 5.31 25.95 -22.98
N PRO A 72 5.22 24.64 -22.65
CA PRO A 72 4.80 24.21 -21.33
C PRO A 72 5.74 24.82 -20.27
N ALA A 73 5.16 25.25 -19.15
CA ALA A 73 5.92 25.87 -18.07
C ALA A 73 7.04 24.93 -17.58
N PRO A 74 8.25 25.44 -17.28
CA PRO A 74 9.33 24.61 -16.75
C PRO A 74 8.90 23.87 -15.48
N LEU A 75 9.26 22.59 -15.38
CA LEU A 75 9.00 21.80 -14.17
C LEU A 75 9.64 22.45 -12.94
N PRO A 76 8.99 22.44 -11.77
CA PRO A 76 9.60 22.84 -10.50
C PRO A 76 10.95 22.14 -10.29
N LYS A 77 11.96 22.85 -9.77
CA LYS A 77 13.32 22.30 -9.58
C LYS A 77 13.35 20.97 -8.81
N ALA A 78 12.42 20.76 -7.89
CA ALA A 78 12.30 19.54 -7.11
C ALA A 78 11.81 18.31 -7.90
N GLN A 79 11.19 18.53 -9.06
CA GLN A 79 10.63 17.52 -9.96
C GLN A 79 11.53 17.19 -11.16
N VAL A 80 12.65 17.91 -11.32
CA VAL A 80 13.64 17.60 -12.36
C VAL A 80 14.34 16.28 -12.01
N PRO A 81 14.28 15.24 -12.89
CA PRO A 81 14.98 13.98 -12.65
C PRO A 81 16.50 14.18 -12.61
N ARG A 82 17.18 13.38 -11.78
CA ARG A 82 18.65 13.41 -11.66
C ARG A 82 19.25 12.03 -11.89
N ALA A 83 20.51 12.00 -12.32
CA ALA A 83 21.27 10.76 -12.46
C ALA A 83 21.35 10.02 -11.11
N PRO A 84 21.11 8.69 -11.07
CA PRO A 84 21.13 7.87 -9.85
C PRO A 84 22.33 8.11 -8.93
N ALA A 85 23.56 8.08 -9.45
CA ALA A 85 24.78 8.26 -8.67
C ALA A 85 24.89 9.65 -8.01
N SER A 86 24.47 10.70 -8.72
CA SER A 86 24.40 12.06 -8.17
C SER A 86 23.42 12.13 -7.01
N MET A 87 22.24 11.50 -7.16
CA MET A 87 21.22 11.49 -6.11
C MET A 87 21.67 10.73 -4.86
N GLN A 88 22.34 9.57 -5.01
CA GLN A 88 22.87 8.80 -3.88
C GLN A 88 23.77 9.67 -2.99
N SER A 89 24.71 10.41 -3.58
CA SER A 89 25.62 11.30 -2.85
C SER A 89 24.89 12.36 -2.01
N ARG A 90 23.74 12.87 -2.50
CA ARG A 90 22.90 13.85 -1.79
C ARG A 90 22.08 13.18 -0.69
N ILE A 91 21.57 11.96 -0.89
CA ILE A 91 20.87 11.19 0.17
C ILE A 91 21.79 10.92 1.36
N VAL A 92 23.06 10.54 1.13
CA VAL A 92 24.04 10.31 2.21
C VAL A 92 24.27 11.55 3.08
N ARG A 93 24.18 12.76 2.49
CA ARG A 93 24.24 14.05 3.20
C ARG A 93 22.94 14.43 3.91
N LEU A 94 21.80 13.94 3.44
CA LEU A 94 20.50 14.15 4.09
C LEU A 94 20.32 13.29 5.34
N LEU A 95 20.73 12.01 5.28
CA LEU A 95 20.55 11.05 6.36
C LEU A 95 21.27 11.51 7.65
N PRO A 96 20.66 11.31 8.84
CA PRO A 96 21.31 11.59 10.12
C PRO A 96 22.67 10.91 10.24
N ALA A 97 23.67 11.59 10.81
CA ALA A 97 25.04 11.07 10.91
C ALA A 97 25.14 9.71 11.63
N ARG A 98 24.22 9.46 12.58
CA ARG A 98 24.09 8.19 13.34
C ARG A 98 23.41 7.04 12.59
N THR A 99 22.88 7.26 11.38
CA THR A 99 22.22 6.20 10.61
C THR A 99 23.26 5.17 10.17
N VAL A 100 23.06 3.90 10.55
CA VAL A 100 23.94 2.79 10.15
C VAL A 100 23.82 2.57 8.64
N ASP A 101 24.97 2.45 7.97
CA ASP A 101 25.10 2.23 6.52
C ASP A 101 24.28 3.21 5.64
N ARG A 102 24.58 4.52 5.79
CA ARG A 102 23.96 5.58 4.96
C ARG A 102 24.10 5.36 3.44
N ASN A 103 25.19 4.73 3.00
CA ASN A 103 25.43 4.43 1.59
C ASN A 103 24.43 3.39 1.09
N GLY A 104 24.21 2.30 1.84
CA GLY A 104 23.20 1.30 1.52
C GLY A 104 21.76 1.85 1.55
N TRP A 105 21.43 2.75 2.49
CA TRP A 105 20.14 3.47 2.45
C TRP A 105 19.98 4.30 1.17
N ALA A 106 21.01 5.04 0.76
CA ALA A 106 20.99 5.83 -0.46
C ALA A 106 20.86 4.95 -1.72
N GLN A 107 21.56 3.82 -1.76
CA GLN A 107 21.45 2.83 -2.82
C GLN A 107 20.05 2.23 -2.89
N ASP A 108 19.50 1.75 -1.78
CA ASP A 108 18.19 1.08 -1.74
C ASP A 108 17.05 2.02 -2.17
N ILE A 109 17.08 3.30 -1.75
CA ILE A 109 16.08 4.31 -2.15
C ILE A 109 16.15 4.60 -3.66
N VAL A 110 17.36 4.78 -4.20
CA VAL A 110 17.54 5.05 -5.63
C VAL A 110 17.21 3.83 -6.49
N THR A 111 17.57 2.62 -6.04
CA THR A 111 17.14 1.37 -6.67
C THR A 111 15.62 1.24 -6.65
N ALA A 112 14.97 1.51 -5.52
CA ALA A 112 13.52 1.38 -5.37
C ALA A 112 12.73 2.33 -6.28
N LEU A 113 13.22 3.56 -6.48
CA LEU A 113 12.64 4.48 -7.47
C LEU A 113 12.91 3.99 -8.91
N ALA A 114 14.17 3.76 -9.26
CA ALA A 114 14.56 3.44 -10.64
C ALA A 114 14.00 2.10 -11.15
N LYS A 115 13.92 1.06 -10.30
CA LYS A 115 13.37 -0.25 -10.66
C LYS A 115 11.83 -0.29 -10.71
N GLN A 116 11.18 0.77 -10.25
CA GLN A 116 9.73 0.97 -10.37
C GLN A 116 9.38 2.04 -11.41
N GLU A 117 10.35 2.43 -12.24
CA GLU A 117 10.21 3.46 -13.28
C GLU A 117 9.75 4.84 -12.74
N LEU A 118 9.91 5.05 -11.43
CA LEU A 118 9.62 6.31 -10.77
C LEU A 118 10.80 7.28 -10.98
N ALA A 119 10.47 8.50 -11.40
CA ALA A 119 11.48 9.54 -11.61
C ALA A 119 12.31 9.79 -10.33
N VAL A 120 13.64 9.74 -10.47
CA VAL A 120 14.59 10.01 -9.37
C VAL A 120 14.72 11.52 -9.17
N THR A 121 13.73 12.11 -8.50
CA THR A 121 13.58 13.55 -8.25
C THR A 121 13.83 13.88 -6.77
N ASP A 122 14.10 15.15 -6.47
CA ASP A 122 14.27 15.61 -5.07
C ASP A 122 12.97 15.39 -4.28
N GLU A 123 11.81 15.59 -4.92
CA GLU A 123 10.48 15.39 -4.33
C GLU A 123 10.17 13.92 -3.98
N ASN A 124 10.46 12.99 -4.90
CA ASN A 124 10.23 11.56 -4.65
C ASN A 124 11.18 11.01 -3.59
N VAL A 125 12.46 11.38 -3.66
CA VAL A 125 13.48 11.00 -2.66
C VAL A 125 13.13 11.55 -1.28
N CYS A 126 12.75 12.82 -1.18
CA CYS A 126 12.34 13.40 0.10
C CYS A 126 11.01 12.82 0.62
N SER A 127 10.13 12.34 -0.25
CA SER A 127 8.91 11.63 0.17
C SER A 127 9.22 10.27 0.80
N VAL A 128 10.09 9.47 0.17
CA VAL A 128 10.55 8.17 0.73
C VAL A 128 11.31 8.36 2.04
N LEU A 129 12.24 9.32 2.09
CA LEU A 129 12.99 9.65 3.31
C LEU A 129 12.08 10.13 4.45
N ALA A 130 11.07 10.95 4.16
CA ALA A 130 10.15 11.46 5.18
C ALA A 130 9.30 10.37 5.84
N VAL A 131 8.84 9.39 5.06
CA VAL A 131 8.10 8.22 5.58
C VAL A 131 9.04 7.31 6.38
N ALA A 132 10.21 6.95 5.85
CA ALA A 132 11.19 6.11 6.56
C ALA A 132 11.69 6.75 7.87
N GLU A 133 11.86 8.08 7.91
CA GLU A 133 12.19 8.80 9.14
C GLU A 133 11.02 8.77 10.15
N GLN A 134 9.78 8.92 9.67
CA GLN A 134 8.59 8.94 10.52
C GLN A 134 8.28 7.56 11.15
N GLU A 135 8.40 6.48 10.37
CA GLU A 135 8.03 5.12 10.81
C GLU A 135 9.13 4.43 11.63
N SER A 136 10.41 4.63 11.29
CA SER A 136 11.51 3.89 11.92
C SER A 136 12.72 4.72 12.38
N THR A 137 12.77 6.01 12.02
CA THR A 137 13.99 6.84 12.17
C THR A 137 15.21 6.21 11.47
N PHE A 138 15.00 5.65 10.28
CA PHE A 138 16.00 4.92 9.48
C PHE A 138 16.58 3.69 10.18
N GLN A 139 15.71 2.79 10.63
CA GLN A 139 16.07 1.47 11.16
C GLN A 139 15.20 0.39 10.49
N ALA A 140 15.78 -0.70 10.02
CA ALA A 140 14.99 -1.74 9.35
C ALA A 140 14.10 -2.53 10.34
N ASP A 141 14.67 -2.85 11.51
CA ASP A 141 14.02 -3.64 12.56
C ASP A 141 14.21 -2.92 13.92
N PRO A 142 13.47 -1.83 14.18
CA PRO A 142 13.66 -1.01 15.38
C PRO A 142 13.22 -1.74 16.65
N VAL A 143 13.99 -1.57 17.73
CA VAL A 143 13.61 -2.08 19.06
C VAL A 143 12.38 -1.34 19.57
N VAL A 144 11.37 -2.11 20.00
CA VAL A 144 10.16 -1.61 20.63
C VAL A 144 10.30 -1.78 22.16
N PRO A 145 10.38 -0.69 22.94
CA PRO A 145 10.54 -0.78 24.39
C PRO A 145 9.42 -1.58 25.06
N GLY A 146 9.81 -2.62 25.81
CA GLY A 146 8.87 -3.47 26.55
C GLY A 146 8.04 -4.44 25.71
N LEU A 147 8.42 -4.73 24.46
CA LEU A 147 7.62 -5.55 23.54
C LEU A 147 7.19 -6.91 24.12
N GLY A 148 8.08 -7.64 24.79
CA GLY A 148 7.72 -8.89 25.47
C GLY A 148 6.58 -8.75 26.50
N LYS A 149 6.55 -7.66 27.27
CA LYS A 149 5.45 -7.37 28.21
C LYS A 149 4.13 -7.04 27.49
N ILE A 150 4.21 -6.34 26.36
CA ILE A 150 3.05 -6.02 25.50
C ILE A 150 2.50 -7.32 24.87
N ALA A 151 3.39 -8.20 24.40
CA ALA A 151 3.04 -9.50 23.82
C ALA A 151 2.32 -10.39 24.84
N TRP A 152 2.91 -10.58 26.04
CA TRP A 152 2.27 -11.33 27.12
C TRP A 152 0.90 -10.76 27.52
N LYS A 153 0.77 -9.43 27.61
CA LYS A 153 -0.52 -8.80 27.92
C LYS A 153 -1.61 -9.13 26.89
N GLU A 154 -1.29 -9.12 25.59
CA GLU A 154 -2.25 -9.48 24.54
C GLU A 154 -2.53 -10.99 24.51
N ILE A 155 -1.51 -11.82 24.69
CA ILE A 155 -1.64 -13.29 24.77
C ILE A 155 -2.60 -13.67 25.92
N ASN A 156 -2.37 -13.13 27.11
CA ASN A 156 -3.20 -13.39 28.28
C ASN A 156 -4.61 -12.80 28.12
N ALA A 157 -4.74 -11.60 27.52
CA ALA A 157 -6.06 -11.00 27.23
C ALA A 157 -6.87 -11.79 26.18
N ARG A 158 -6.22 -12.57 25.31
CA ARG A 158 -6.89 -13.51 24.40
C ARG A 158 -7.27 -14.81 25.11
N ALA A 159 -6.34 -15.38 25.88
CA ALA A 159 -6.57 -16.60 26.66
C ALA A 159 -7.70 -16.42 27.69
N GLY A 160 -7.75 -15.29 28.38
CA GLY A 160 -8.79 -14.97 29.37
C GLY A 160 -10.21 -14.88 28.78
N LYS A 161 -10.36 -14.54 27.48
CA LYS A 161 -11.66 -14.61 26.78
C LYS A 161 -12.17 -16.04 26.58
N LEU A 162 -11.26 -17.02 26.64
CA LEU A 162 -11.55 -18.45 26.60
C LEU A 162 -11.50 -19.08 28.01
N LEU A 163 -11.46 -18.25 29.07
CA LEU A 163 -11.34 -18.65 30.48
C LEU A 163 -10.07 -19.46 30.80
N ILE A 164 -9.02 -19.35 29.98
CA ILE A 164 -7.74 -20.04 30.19
C ILE A 164 -6.86 -19.18 31.13
N PRO A 165 -6.45 -19.69 32.32
CA PRO A 165 -5.60 -18.94 33.26
C PRO A 165 -4.18 -18.68 32.71
N GLU A 166 -3.58 -17.56 33.09
CA GLU A 166 -2.25 -17.14 32.58
C GLU A 166 -1.15 -18.18 32.82
N PHE A 167 -1.16 -18.88 33.96
CA PHE A 167 -0.18 -19.91 34.27
C PHE A 167 -0.27 -21.13 33.34
N VAL A 168 -1.47 -21.45 32.84
CA VAL A 168 -1.68 -22.54 31.86
C VAL A 168 -1.07 -22.14 30.51
N VAL A 169 -1.30 -20.90 30.08
CA VAL A 169 -0.70 -20.36 28.84
C VAL A 169 0.82 -20.35 28.92
N ARG A 170 1.38 -19.91 30.06
CA ARG A 170 2.83 -19.85 30.25
C ARG A 170 3.45 -21.24 30.22
N THR A 171 2.83 -22.23 30.86
CA THR A 171 3.26 -23.64 30.82
C THR A 171 3.15 -24.23 29.41
N ALA A 172 2.08 -23.95 28.67
CA ALA A 172 1.94 -24.41 27.28
C ALA A 172 3.03 -23.82 26.36
N LEU A 173 3.49 -22.60 26.63
CA LEU A 173 4.60 -21.96 25.92
C LEU A 173 6.00 -22.32 26.45
N SER A 174 6.09 -23.20 27.44
CA SER A 174 7.37 -23.77 27.91
C SER A 174 7.90 -24.90 27.01
N ILE A 175 7.25 -25.22 25.89
CA ILE A 175 7.81 -26.14 24.89
C ILE A 175 9.02 -25.50 24.20
N ASN A 176 10.03 -26.32 23.88
CA ASN A 176 11.24 -25.89 23.18
C ASN A 176 10.94 -25.54 21.72
N SER A 177 11.42 -24.37 21.27
CA SER A 177 11.39 -23.99 19.87
C SER A 177 12.63 -24.51 19.12
N PRO A 178 12.69 -24.36 17.78
CA PRO A 178 13.87 -24.72 16.97
C PRO A 178 15.20 -24.05 17.40
N THR A 179 15.14 -23.01 18.24
CA THR A 179 16.32 -22.31 18.77
C THR A 179 16.92 -22.94 20.03
N GLY A 180 16.33 -24.03 20.55
CA GLY A 180 16.70 -24.67 21.81
C GLY A 180 16.25 -23.92 23.07
N LYS A 181 15.60 -22.76 22.93
CA LYS A 181 14.93 -22.02 24.01
C LYS A 181 13.43 -22.27 23.96
N THR A 182 12.75 -22.11 25.09
CA THR A 182 11.29 -22.17 25.13
C THR A 182 10.65 -20.97 24.42
N TYR A 183 9.41 -21.13 23.92
CA TYR A 183 8.66 -19.98 23.38
C TYR A 183 8.44 -18.88 24.43
N ALA A 184 8.17 -19.26 25.68
CA ALA A 184 8.03 -18.33 26.79
C ALA A 184 9.28 -17.45 26.99
N GLU A 185 10.48 -18.04 26.99
CA GLU A 185 11.74 -17.28 27.10
C GLU A 185 12.02 -16.38 25.89
N ARG A 186 11.62 -16.81 24.69
CA ARG A 186 11.74 -15.97 23.48
C ARG A 186 10.82 -14.75 23.56
N ILE A 187 9.58 -14.94 24.03
CA ILE A 187 8.62 -13.85 24.25
C ILE A 187 9.07 -12.93 25.39
N ASP A 188 9.63 -13.46 26.49
CA ASP A 188 10.20 -12.65 27.59
C ASP A 188 11.32 -11.71 27.11
N LYS A 189 12.17 -12.20 26.21
CA LYS A 189 13.36 -11.49 25.70
C LYS A 189 13.11 -10.67 24.43
N LEU A 190 11.87 -10.67 23.93
CA LEU A 190 11.43 -10.07 22.67
C LEU A 190 11.66 -8.55 22.61
N ARG A 191 12.30 -8.08 21.53
CA ARG A 191 12.66 -6.68 21.29
C ARG A 191 12.11 -6.10 20.00
N THR A 192 11.96 -6.88 18.93
CA THR A 192 11.55 -6.35 17.61
C THR A 192 10.30 -7.01 17.03
N GLU A 193 9.69 -6.37 16.03
CA GLU A 193 8.52 -6.94 15.32
C GLU A 193 8.91 -8.13 14.43
N ARG A 194 10.12 -8.12 13.85
CA ARG A 194 10.63 -9.27 13.09
C ARG A 194 10.78 -10.50 14.00
N GLU A 195 11.41 -10.35 15.17
CA GLU A 195 11.53 -11.42 16.17
C GLU A 195 10.16 -11.99 16.58
N MET A 196 9.13 -11.14 16.70
CA MET A 196 7.75 -11.57 16.99
C MET A 196 7.15 -12.38 15.83
N SER A 197 7.42 -11.97 14.59
CA SER A 197 6.99 -12.72 13.39
C SER A 197 7.66 -14.09 13.33
N GLU A 198 8.99 -14.15 13.51
CA GLU A 198 9.80 -15.37 13.50
C GLU A 198 9.35 -16.35 14.59
N ILE A 199 9.09 -15.86 15.81
CA ILE A 199 8.53 -16.67 16.91
C ILE A 199 7.19 -17.32 16.51
N PHE A 200 6.31 -16.56 15.85
CA PHE A 200 5.02 -17.07 15.40
C PHE A 200 5.16 -18.06 14.23
N GLU A 201 6.07 -17.78 13.29
CA GLU A 201 6.33 -18.62 12.12
C GLU A 201 7.00 -19.95 12.47
N ASP A 202 7.85 -20.00 13.50
CA ASP A 202 8.37 -21.25 14.06
C ASP A 202 7.23 -22.08 14.68
N MET A 203 6.40 -21.47 15.52
CA MET A 203 5.32 -22.14 16.26
C MET A 203 4.29 -22.80 15.32
N ILE A 204 3.87 -22.10 14.27
CA ILE A 204 3.00 -22.69 13.24
C ILE A 204 3.76 -23.62 12.28
N GLY A 205 5.10 -23.58 12.27
CA GLY A 205 5.96 -24.46 11.49
C GLY A 205 6.13 -25.85 12.08
N GLU A 206 5.95 -26.01 13.39
CA GLU A 206 5.95 -27.30 14.08
C GLU A 206 4.73 -28.17 13.73
N VAL A 207 3.63 -27.55 13.29
CA VAL A 207 2.42 -28.25 12.85
C VAL A 207 2.49 -28.52 11.33
N PRO A 208 2.24 -29.76 10.86
CA PRO A 208 2.14 -30.04 9.42
C PRO A 208 1.16 -29.10 8.71
N MET A 209 1.59 -28.49 7.61
CA MET A 209 0.87 -27.44 6.87
C MET A 209 0.53 -26.17 7.66
N GLY A 210 0.99 -26.01 8.91
CA GLY A 210 0.59 -24.92 9.78
C GLY A 210 1.01 -23.53 9.29
N LYS A 211 2.15 -23.40 8.59
CA LYS A 211 2.50 -22.13 7.89
C LYS A 211 1.45 -21.73 6.86
N THR A 212 0.92 -22.67 6.08
CA THR A 212 -0.12 -22.44 5.08
C THR A 212 -1.49 -22.15 5.70
N LEU A 213 -1.87 -22.92 6.73
CA LEU A 213 -3.18 -22.80 7.37
C LEU A 213 -3.28 -21.59 8.32
N PHE A 214 -2.18 -21.26 9.00
CA PHE A 214 -2.17 -20.34 10.15
C PHE A 214 -1.25 -19.13 9.98
N GLY A 215 -0.45 -19.02 8.90
CA GLY A 215 0.38 -17.84 8.63
C GLY A 215 -0.41 -16.53 8.60
N ASN A 216 -1.65 -16.61 8.09
CA ASN A 216 -2.63 -15.52 8.11
C ASN A 216 -3.15 -15.13 9.51
N MET A 217 -2.73 -15.80 10.58
CA MET A 217 -3.01 -15.41 11.98
C MET A 217 -1.85 -14.68 12.67
N ASN A 218 -0.67 -14.57 12.04
CA ASN A 218 0.48 -13.87 12.60
C ASN A 218 0.09 -12.47 13.11
N PRO A 219 0.39 -12.08 14.36
CA PRO A 219 -0.02 -10.79 14.89
C PRO A 219 0.62 -9.61 14.15
N VAL A 220 1.82 -9.82 13.60
CA VAL A 220 2.60 -8.79 12.90
C VAL A 220 2.16 -8.69 11.44
N ARG A 221 1.52 -7.54 11.13
CA ARG A 221 0.92 -7.24 9.81
C ARG A 221 1.68 -6.19 9.01
N THR A 222 2.54 -5.42 9.66
CA THR A 222 3.41 -4.42 9.06
C THR A 222 4.86 -4.73 9.43
N GLY A 223 5.82 -4.27 8.64
CA GLY A 223 7.23 -4.45 8.96
C GLY A 223 8.16 -3.53 8.20
N GLY A 224 9.43 -3.60 8.59
CA GLY A 224 10.51 -2.91 7.90
C GLY A 224 10.60 -1.41 8.18
N PRO A 225 11.53 -0.72 7.50
CA PRO A 225 11.84 0.70 7.72
C PRO A 225 10.72 1.68 7.39
N MET A 226 9.70 1.25 6.64
CA MET A 226 8.54 2.04 6.24
C MET A 226 7.20 1.42 6.73
N GLN A 227 7.23 0.44 7.64
CA GLN A 227 6.02 -0.17 8.25
C GLN A 227 4.96 -0.61 7.22
N VAL A 228 5.40 -1.31 6.18
CA VAL A 228 4.55 -1.70 5.04
C VAL A 228 3.75 -2.95 5.38
N SER A 229 2.48 -2.99 4.96
CA SER A 229 1.63 -4.19 5.11
C SER A 229 2.25 -5.40 4.40
N ILE A 230 2.36 -6.53 5.13
CA ILE A 230 2.86 -7.79 4.57
C ILE A 230 1.94 -8.28 3.44
N ALA A 231 0.62 -8.21 3.63
CA ALA A 231 -0.36 -8.60 2.62
C ALA A 231 -0.31 -7.70 1.39
N PHE A 232 0.01 -6.41 1.55
CA PHE A 232 0.26 -5.52 0.42
C PHE A 232 1.50 -5.98 -0.35
N ALA A 233 2.61 -6.24 0.34
CA ALA A 233 3.87 -6.66 -0.28
C ALA A 233 3.75 -8.01 -1.02
N GLU A 234 3.09 -8.99 -0.41
CA GLU A 234 2.79 -10.30 -1.01
C GLU A 234 1.94 -10.19 -2.28
N ALA A 235 1.02 -9.20 -2.33
CA ALA A 235 0.21 -8.89 -3.52
C ALA A 235 0.92 -7.99 -4.56
N ASN A 236 2.15 -7.55 -4.32
CA ASN A 236 2.83 -6.51 -5.11
C ASN A 236 4.30 -6.84 -5.44
N THR A 237 4.59 -8.12 -5.67
CA THR A 237 5.96 -8.61 -5.90
C THR A 237 6.53 -8.28 -7.29
N ASP A 238 5.69 -7.87 -8.25
CA ASP A 238 6.10 -7.63 -9.64
C ASP A 238 7.20 -6.57 -9.75
N GLY A 239 8.34 -6.95 -10.32
CA GLY A 239 9.52 -6.09 -10.45
C GLY A 239 10.41 -6.01 -9.21
N TYR A 240 10.18 -6.84 -8.18
CA TYR A 240 11.07 -6.92 -7.02
C TYR A 240 12.48 -7.37 -7.46
N PRO A 241 13.54 -6.54 -7.29
CA PRO A 241 14.81 -6.73 -8.00
C PRO A 241 15.81 -7.61 -7.25
N TYR A 242 15.43 -8.19 -6.10
CA TYR A 242 16.34 -8.93 -5.22
C TYR A 242 15.91 -10.40 -5.08
N PRO A 243 16.85 -11.36 -4.97
CA PRO A 243 16.51 -12.74 -4.66
C PRO A 243 15.83 -12.85 -3.30
N ILE A 244 14.65 -13.48 -3.29
CA ILE A 244 13.88 -13.81 -2.09
C ILE A 244 14.52 -15.04 -1.46
N LYS A 245 15.09 -14.90 -0.25
CA LYS A 245 15.76 -16.02 0.43
C LYS A 245 14.80 -16.97 1.12
N GLU A 246 13.74 -16.43 1.71
CA GLU A 246 12.81 -17.17 2.59
C GLU A 246 11.36 -16.88 2.19
N SER A 247 10.90 -15.64 2.36
CA SER A 247 9.59 -15.19 1.88
C SER A 247 9.54 -13.67 1.74
N ILE A 248 8.48 -13.16 1.09
CA ILE A 248 8.24 -11.71 0.96
C ILE A 248 8.14 -11.04 2.34
N ARG A 249 7.53 -11.72 3.31
CA ARG A 249 7.47 -11.26 4.71
C ARG A 249 8.85 -10.96 5.29
N HIS A 250 9.82 -11.86 5.12
CA HIS A 250 11.20 -11.66 5.59
C HIS A 250 11.90 -10.53 4.80
N GLU A 251 11.67 -10.44 3.49
CA GLU A 251 12.19 -9.33 2.69
C GLU A 251 11.62 -7.96 3.13
N VAL A 252 10.35 -7.85 3.55
CA VAL A 252 9.78 -6.61 4.09
C VAL A 252 10.52 -6.13 5.34
N PHE A 253 10.93 -7.02 6.25
CA PHE A 253 11.74 -6.65 7.42
C PHE A 253 13.18 -6.24 7.07
N SER A 254 13.67 -6.57 5.88
CA SER A 254 14.97 -6.07 5.41
C SER A 254 14.89 -4.59 5.02
N ARG A 255 16.02 -3.86 5.10
CA ARG A 255 16.08 -2.47 4.64
C ARG A 255 15.66 -2.33 3.18
N ARG A 256 16.28 -3.12 2.29
CA ARG A 256 16.07 -3.07 0.83
C ARG A 256 14.61 -3.37 0.46
N GLY A 257 14.02 -4.39 1.09
CA GLY A 257 12.67 -4.83 0.76
C GLY A 257 11.62 -3.87 1.30
N GLY A 258 11.69 -3.48 2.57
CA GLY A 258 10.75 -2.50 3.11
C GLY A 258 10.88 -1.10 2.48
N ILE A 259 12.07 -0.69 2.02
CA ILE A 259 12.22 0.51 1.17
C ILE A 259 11.56 0.30 -0.21
N TRP A 260 11.74 -0.85 -0.86
CA TRP A 260 11.13 -1.11 -2.17
C TRP A 260 9.59 -1.16 -2.10
N PHE A 261 9.04 -2.00 -1.22
CA PHE A 261 7.58 -2.13 -1.02
C PHE A 261 6.97 -0.84 -0.46
N GLY A 262 7.70 -0.09 0.38
CA GLY A 262 7.24 1.20 0.90
C GLY A 262 7.24 2.29 -0.15
N THR A 263 8.25 2.34 -1.01
CA THR A 263 8.27 3.22 -2.19
C THR A 263 7.13 2.87 -3.15
N ARG A 264 6.82 1.57 -3.31
CA ARG A 264 5.68 1.10 -4.10
C ARG A 264 4.36 1.61 -3.54
N HIS A 265 4.11 1.35 -2.26
CA HIS A 265 2.91 1.78 -1.54
C HIS A 265 2.73 3.31 -1.54
N LEU A 266 3.82 4.08 -1.49
CA LEU A 266 3.77 5.54 -1.45
C LEU A 266 3.55 6.21 -2.82
N LEU A 267 4.25 5.73 -3.85
CA LEU A 267 4.39 6.46 -5.12
C LEU A 267 3.88 5.68 -6.33
N ASN A 268 4.02 4.35 -6.34
CA ASN A 268 3.72 3.50 -7.50
C ASN A 268 2.24 3.10 -7.56
N TYR A 269 1.38 4.13 -7.55
CA TYR A 269 -0.04 4.01 -7.89
C TYR A 269 -0.55 5.33 -8.51
N PRO A 270 -1.45 5.26 -9.50
CA PRO A 270 -1.96 6.42 -10.22
C PRO A 270 -2.97 7.22 -9.38
N ALA A 271 -2.48 8.26 -8.69
CA ALA A 271 -3.32 9.19 -7.94
C ALA A 271 -3.13 10.64 -8.41
N GLN A 272 -4.23 11.24 -8.88
CA GLN A 272 -4.30 12.64 -9.30
C GLN A 272 -4.65 13.55 -8.11
N TYR A 273 -3.74 13.64 -7.15
CA TYR A 273 -3.89 14.52 -5.99
C TYR A 273 -3.21 15.88 -6.22
N PRO A 274 -3.79 16.99 -5.72
CA PRO A 274 -3.19 18.31 -5.84
C PRO A 274 -1.99 18.53 -4.89
N ASP A 275 -1.76 17.63 -3.94
CA ASP A 275 -0.65 17.67 -2.97
C ASP A 275 -0.26 16.23 -2.57
N HIS A 276 1.03 15.97 -2.38
CA HIS A 276 1.56 14.72 -1.82
C HIS A 276 1.04 14.43 -0.41
N LEU A 277 0.52 15.43 0.32
CA LEU A 277 -0.21 15.27 1.58
C LEU A 277 -1.23 14.12 1.55
N TYR A 278 -1.97 13.97 0.44
CA TYR A 278 -2.96 12.91 0.28
C TYR A 278 -2.33 11.54 0.01
N ARG A 279 -1.15 11.47 -0.64
CA ARG A 279 -0.36 10.23 -0.74
C ARG A 279 0.15 9.78 0.64
N TYR A 280 0.54 10.72 1.51
CA TYR A 280 0.95 10.38 2.89
C TYR A 280 -0.24 9.93 3.76
N ALA A 281 -1.45 10.44 3.49
CA ALA A 281 -2.66 9.94 4.13
C ALA A 281 -3.03 8.53 3.63
N ASP A 282 -3.01 8.31 2.31
CA ASP A 282 -3.23 6.99 1.70
C ASP A 282 -2.18 5.96 2.12
N PHE A 283 -0.92 6.37 2.33
CA PHE A 283 0.12 5.46 2.85
C PHE A 283 -0.30 4.82 4.18
N ASN A 284 -0.93 5.61 5.05
CA ASN A 284 -1.38 5.17 6.38
C ASN A 284 -2.80 4.56 6.38
N ALA A 285 -3.71 5.02 5.51
CA ALA A 285 -5.11 4.61 5.48
C ALA A 285 -5.47 3.60 4.38
N GLY A 286 -4.54 3.32 3.46
CA GLY A 286 -4.75 2.50 2.27
C GLY A 286 -4.86 3.34 1.00
N TRP A 287 -4.52 2.72 -0.14
CA TRP A 287 -4.62 3.37 -1.44
C TRP A 287 -6.01 3.94 -1.68
N TYR A 288 -6.03 5.17 -2.20
CA TYR A 288 -7.23 5.95 -2.52
C TYR A 288 -8.11 6.36 -1.33
N ALA A 289 -7.71 6.13 -0.08
CA ALA A 289 -8.48 6.52 1.08
C ALA A 289 -8.86 8.02 1.08
N SER A 290 -7.96 8.91 0.67
CA SER A 290 -8.21 10.36 0.58
C SER A 290 -9.23 10.74 -0.48
N ARG A 291 -9.20 10.07 -1.65
CA ARG A 291 -10.23 10.19 -2.70
C ARG A 291 -11.58 9.69 -2.21
N ASN A 292 -11.59 8.51 -1.60
CA ASN A 292 -12.80 7.85 -1.15
C ASN A 292 -13.46 8.60 0.01
N ALA A 293 -12.68 9.19 0.92
CA ALA A 293 -13.16 10.10 1.96
C ALA A 293 -13.81 11.36 1.36
N ALA A 294 -13.29 11.89 0.24
CA ALA A 294 -13.91 13.02 -0.45
C ALA A 294 -15.23 12.62 -1.12
N PHE A 295 -15.31 11.41 -1.68
CA PHE A 295 -16.56 10.84 -2.19
C PHE A 295 -17.59 10.64 -1.08
N GLN A 296 -17.21 10.07 0.08
CA GLN A 296 -18.07 9.97 1.26
C GLN A 296 -18.59 11.34 1.71
N ALA A 297 -17.74 12.38 1.72
CA ALA A 297 -18.17 13.75 2.05
C ALA A 297 -19.22 14.30 1.07
N ALA A 298 -19.04 14.06 -0.24
CA ALA A 298 -20.01 14.41 -1.26
C ALA A 298 -21.34 13.65 -1.08
N VAL A 299 -21.29 12.33 -0.85
CA VAL A 299 -22.47 11.48 -0.58
C VAL A 299 -23.20 11.94 0.68
N SER A 300 -22.49 12.28 1.76
CA SER A 300 -23.10 12.85 2.97
C SER A 300 -23.84 14.16 2.71
N ARG A 301 -23.22 15.08 1.96
CA ARG A 301 -23.86 16.35 1.56
C ARG A 301 -25.11 16.14 0.71
N LEU A 302 -25.10 15.14 -0.17
CA LEU A 302 -26.23 14.84 -1.05
C LEU A 302 -27.39 14.17 -0.30
N SER A 303 -27.11 13.05 0.37
CA SER A 303 -28.09 12.21 1.07
C SER A 303 -28.58 12.77 2.41
N GLY A 304 -27.86 13.72 3.01
CA GLY A 304 -28.11 14.19 4.38
C GLY A 304 -27.71 13.19 5.46
N LYS A 305 -27.11 12.03 5.11
CA LYS A 305 -26.66 11.03 6.08
C LYS A 305 -25.21 11.27 6.51
N PRO A 306 -24.89 11.31 7.81
CA PRO A 306 -23.51 11.40 8.26
C PRO A 306 -22.76 10.11 7.95
N LEU A 307 -21.64 10.21 7.24
CA LEU A 307 -20.69 9.12 7.02
C LEU A 307 -19.41 9.39 7.80
N ALA A 308 -18.73 8.32 8.21
CA ALA A 308 -17.33 8.42 8.57
C ALA A 308 -16.55 8.69 7.27
N LEU A 309 -15.59 9.62 7.32
CA LEU A 309 -14.74 9.96 6.18
C LEU A 309 -13.46 9.12 6.23
N ASP A 310 -13.62 7.80 6.30
CA ASP A 310 -12.56 6.80 6.46
C ASP A 310 -12.04 6.22 5.13
N GLY A 311 -12.73 6.49 4.03
CA GLY A 311 -12.40 5.96 2.71
C GLY A 311 -12.87 4.53 2.46
N ASP A 312 -13.61 3.91 3.39
CA ASP A 312 -14.25 2.60 3.22
C ASP A 312 -15.57 2.74 2.45
N LEU A 313 -15.56 2.35 1.17
CA LEU A 313 -16.74 2.44 0.30
C LEU A 313 -17.68 1.24 0.42
N ILE A 314 -17.13 0.07 0.75
CA ILE A 314 -17.83 -1.21 0.87
C ILE A 314 -17.53 -1.87 2.22
N ARG A 315 -18.17 -3.02 2.48
CA ARG A 315 -17.74 -3.97 3.50
C ARG A 315 -16.73 -4.94 2.90
N TYR A 316 -15.64 -5.20 3.61
CA TYR A 316 -14.64 -6.22 3.24
C TYR A 316 -14.92 -7.60 3.85
N ASP A 317 -15.82 -7.67 4.84
CA ASP A 317 -16.19 -8.87 5.57
C ASP A 317 -17.54 -9.47 5.12
N SER A 318 -18.20 -8.84 4.15
CA SER A 318 -19.57 -9.19 3.75
C SER A 318 -19.91 -8.58 2.39
N GLU A 319 -20.70 -9.30 1.59
CA GLU A 319 -21.33 -8.78 0.37
C GLU A 319 -22.51 -7.83 0.66
N LEU A 320 -22.91 -7.68 1.94
CA LEU A 320 -24.00 -6.78 2.34
C LEU A 320 -23.58 -5.29 2.24
N PRO A 321 -24.50 -4.38 1.84
CA PRO A 321 -24.20 -2.96 1.71
C PRO A 321 -23.57 -2.30 2.94
N GLY A 322 -22.51 -1.53 2.71
CA GLY A 322 -21.90 -0.67 3.72
C GLY A 322 -22.69 0.61 4.00
N LYS A 323 -22.30 1.38 5.03
CA LYS A 323 -22.93 2.67 5.35
C LYS A 323 -22.85 3.65 4.16
N THR A 324 -21.71 3.69 3.48
CA THR A 324 -21.48 4.50 2.28
C THR A 324 -22.47 4.12 1.17
N GLU A 325 -22.56 2.82 0.85
CA GLU A 325 -23.49 2.28 -0.15
C GLU A 325 -24.96 2.58 0.17
N LEU A 326 -25.40 2.34 1.42
CA LEU A 326 -26.75 2.66 1.87
C LEU A 326 -27.08 4.16 1.76
N ALA A 327 -26.09 5.05 1.92
CA ALA A 327 -26.28 6.47 1.69
C ALA A 327 -26.38 6.81 0.19
N VAL A 328 -25.56 6.19 -0.67
CA VAL A 328 -25.67 6.32 -2.13
C VAL A 328 -27.05 5.82 -2.63
N HIS A 329 -27.57 4.73 -2.06
CA HIS A 329 -28.90 4.20 -2.43
C HIS A 329 -30.02 5.23 -2.25
N THR A 330 -29.92 6.13 -1.26
CA THR A 330 -30.95 7.18 -1.06
C THR A 330 -30.94 8.29 -2.12
N ILE A 331 -29.87 8.40 -2.90
CA ILE A 331 -29.75 9.35 -4.02
C ILE A 331 -29.74 8.65 -5.39
N ALA A 332 -29.93 7.33 -5.43
CA ALA A 332 -29.85 6.52 -6.66
C ALA A 332 -30.78 7.01 -7.78
N GLY A 333 -31.98 7.48 -7.45
CA GLY A 333 -32.91 8.09 -8.42
C GLY A 333 -32.37 9.38 -9.05
N GLN A 334 -31.73 10.25 -8.26
CA GLN A 334 -31.08 11.48 -8.75
C GLN A 334 -29.83 11.19 -9.60
N LEU A 335 -29.17 10.05 -9.35
CA LEU A 335 -28.05 9.56 -10.14
C LEU A 335 -28.50 8.79 -11.39
N SER A 336 -29.78 8.39 -11.48
CA SER A 336 -30.30 7.46 -12.49
C SER A 336 -29.45 6.19 -12.63
N MET A 337 -29.18 5.54 -11.48
CA MET A 337 -28.39 4.29 -11.39
C MET A 337 -29.15 3.22 -10.58
N SER A 338 -28.99 1.95 -10.95
CA SER A 338 -29.47 0.82 -10.14
C SER A 338 -28.57 0.58 -8.93
N GLN A 339 -29.11 -0.03 -7.88
CA GLN A 339 -28.33 -0.43 -6.70
C GLN A 339 -27.17 -1.38 -7.07
N GLN A 340 -27.39 -2.30 -8.02
CA GLN A 340 -26.34 -3.18 -8.54
C GLN A 340 -25.20 -2.39 -9.22
N ALA A 341 -25.51 -1.40 -10.07
CA ALA A 341 -24.50 -0.56 -10.71
C ALA A 341 -23.72 0.30 -9.70
N ILE A 342 -24.40 0.77 -8.65
CA ILE A 342 -23.78 1.47 -7.51
C ILE A 342 -22.79 0.54 -6.80
N HIS A 343 -23.24 -0.65 -6.39
CA HIS A 343 -22.43 -1.65 -5.68
C HIS A 343 -21.17 -2.05 -6.47
N GLN A 344 -21.32 -2.36 -7.76
CA GLN A 344 -20.18 -2.70 -8.63
C GLN A 344 -19.20 -1.53 -8.78
N SER A 345 -19.68 -0.30 -8.83
CA SER A 345 -18.81 0.88 -8.86
C SER A 345 -18.05 1.06 -7.54
N LEU A 346 -18.70 0.88 -6.39
CA LEU A 346 -18.06 1.02 -5.06
C LEU A 346 -16.98 -0.05 -4.81
N LYS A 347 -17.12 -1.25 -5.40
CA LYS A 347 -16.08 -2.31 -5.37
C LYS A 347 -14.77 -1.92 -6.06
N LEU A 348 -14.78 -0.93 -6.95
CA LEU A 348 -13.57 -0.35 -7.53
C LEU A 348 -12.84 0.62 -6.57
N GLY A 349 -13.35 0.82 -5.35
CA GLY A 349 -12.86 1.82 -4.40
C GLY A 349 -11.37 1.77 -4.09
N ASP A 350 -10.73 0.61 -4.26
CA ASP A 350 -9.31 0.39 -3.98
C ASP A 350 -8.43 0.48 -5.22
N THR A 351 -9.00 0.88 -6.36
CA THR A 351 -8.34 0.93 -7.66
C THR A 351 -8.47 2.31 -8.32
N SER A 352 -7.76 2.56 -9.43
CA SER A 352 -7.85 3.81 -10.19
C SER A 352 -9.22 4.01 -10.82
N GLU A 353 -9.86 2.91 -11.23
CA GLU A 353 -11.04 2.88 -12.09
C GLU A 353 -12.28 3.47 -11.40
N PHE A 354 -12.35 3.46 -10.07
CA PHE A 354 -13.44 4.16 -9.37
C PHE A 354 -13.52 5.64 -9.72
N ALA A 355 -12.39 6.32 -9.90
CA ALA A 355 -12.36 7.74 -10.29
C ALA A 355 -12.86 8.00 -11.72
N GLN A 356 -13.00 6.94 -12.52
CA GLN A 356 -13.53 6.93 -13.89
C GLN A 356 -14.97 6.38 -13.94
N SER A 357 -15.51 5.89 -12.82
CA SER A 357 -16.83 5.26 -12.78
C SER A 357 -17.95 6.28 -12.92
N ASP A 358 -19.04 5.87 -13.58
CA ASP A 358 -20.29 6.63 -13.67
C ASP A 358 -20.78 7.11 -12.30
N LEU A 359 -20.67 6.27 -11.26
CA LEU A 359 -21.06 6.64 -9.91
C LEU A 359 -20.25 7.83 -9.40
N TYR A 360 -18.92 7.76 -9.49
CA TYR A 360 -18.03 8.82 -9.05
C TYR A 360 -18.31 10.13 -9.78
N HIS A 361 -18.42 10.09 -11.11
CA HIS A 361 -18.72 11.27 -11.92
C HIS A 361 -20.09 11.87 -11.59
N ARG A 362 -21.16 11.05 -11.56
CA ARG A 362 -22.54 11.53 -11.32
C ARG A 362 -22.71 12.10 -9.90
N VAL A 363 -22.16 11.43 -8.87
CA VAL A 363 -22.17 11.94 -7.48
C VAL A 363 -21.48 13.29 -7.41
N PHE A 364 -20.30 13.44 -8.00
CA PHE A 364 -19.56 14.69 -7.90
C PHE A 364 -20.16 15.81 -8.75
N VAL A 365 -20.73 15.54 -9.93
CA VAL A 365 -21.50 16.53 -10.70
C VAL A 365 -22.70 17.03 -9.91
N LEU A 366 -23.46 16.14 -9.27
CA LEU A 366 -24.62 16.49 -8.45
C LEU A 366 -24.22 17.27 -7.19
N ALA A 367 -23.12 16.87 -6.54
CA ALA A 367 -22.62 17.52 -5.33
C ALA A 367 -22.03 18.91 -5.60
N ASP A 368 -21.31 19.09 -6.71
CA ASP A 368 -20.81 20.40 -7.14
C ASP A 368 -21.97 21.37 -7.45
N ARG A 369 -23.00 20.89 -8.17
CA ARG A 369 -24.23 21.67 -8.43
C ARG A 369 -24.93 22.08 -7.12
N LYS A 370 -25.07 21.17 -6.15
CA LYS A 370 -25.62 21.46 -4.80
C LYS A 370 -24.68 22.33 -3.94
N ALA A 371 -23.45 22.56 -4.36
CA ALA A 371 -22.48 23.43 -3.66
C ALA A 371 -22.27 24.79 -4.34
N GLY A 372 -22.74 24.97 -5.58
CA GLY A 372 -22.42 26.16 -6.39
C GLY A 372 -20.93 26.27 -6.76
N SER A 373 -20.13 25.24 -6.49
CA SER A 373 -18.67 25.25 -6.64
C SER A 373 -18.13 23.82 -6.72
N ARG A 374 -16.93 23.65 -7.29
CA ARG A 374 -16.26 22.35 -7.37
C ARG A 374 -15.80 21.90 -5.98
N LEU A 375 -16.35 20.79 -5.48
CA LEU A 375 -15.92 20.20 -4.21
C LEU A 375 -14.52 19.54 -4.33
N PRO A 376 -13.76 19.43 -3.23
CA PRO A 376 -12.52 18.67 -3.20
C PRO A 376 -12.70 17.23 -3.69
N ARG A 377 -11.72 16.72 -4.44
CA ARG A 377 -11.66 15.31 -4.88
C ARG A 377 -10.69 14.46 -4.05
N ALA A 378 -10.07 15.08 -3.05
CA ALA A 378 -9.31 14.43 -2.00
C ALA A 378 -9.50 15.23 -0.70
N VAL A 379 -9.66 14.53 0.43
CA VAL A 379 -9.67 15.10 1.78
C VAL A 379 -8.85 14.19 2.70
N LEU A 380 -8.34 14.73 3.81
CA LEU A 380 -7.65 13.90 4.80
C LEU A 380 -8.67 12.97 5.50
N PRO A 381 -8.47 11.64 5.52
CA PRO A 381 -9.38 10.72 6.19
C PRO A 381 -9.53 11.01 7.69
N GLY A 382 -10.77 10.96 8.18
CA GLY A 382 -11.19 11.21 9.57
C GLY A 382 -10.88 10.06 10.54
N ILE A 383 -9.71 9.46 10.39
CA ILE A 383 -9.33 8.17 10.99
C ILE A 383 -8.48 8.39 12.25
N SER A 384 -8.87 7.77 13.37
CA SER A 384 -8.15 7.82 14.65
C SER A 384 -7.29 6.58 14.87
N LEU A 385 -5.96 6.75 14.83
CA LEU A 385 -4.98 5.67 14.88
C LEU A 385 -5.02 4.96 16.23
N LYS A 386 -5.09 3.63 16.21
CA LYS A 386 -5.14 2.77 17.41
C LYS A 386 -4.12 1.65 17.29
N SER A 387 -3.34 1.46 18.34
CA SER A 387 -2.40 0.35 18.50
C SER A 387 -2.10 0.19 19.99
N PRO A 388 -1.80 -1.01 20.51
CA PRO A 388 -1.32 -1.19 21.90
C PRO A 388 -0.05 -0.37 22.23
N LYS A 389 0.65 0.14 21.22
CA LYS A 389 1.83 1.02 21.34
C LYS A 389 1.49 2.52 21.40
N ILE A 390 0.25 2.92 21.06
CA ILE A 390 -0.17 4.32 20.93
C ILE A 390 -0.92 4.75 22.19
N THR A 391 -0.37 5.71 22.93
CA THR A 391 -0.94 6.28 24.16
C THR A 391 -1.59 7.65 23.99
N ARG A 392 -1.60 8.20 22.76
CA ARG A 392 -2.14 9.52 22.42
C ARG A 392 -3.16 9.40 21.28
N ASN A 393 -4.13 10.31 21.24
CA ASN A 393 -5.09 10.41 20.14
C ASN A 393 -4.40 10.95 18.88
N LEU A 394 -3.84 10.04 18.06
CA LEU A 394 -3.25 10.34 16.76
C LEU A 394 -4.25 10.08 15.64
N THR A 395 -4.08 10.73 14.48
CA THR A 395 -4.95 10.57 13.31
C THR A 395 -4.15 10.43 12.02
N THR A 396 -4.77 9.90 10.96
CA THR A 396 -4.17 9.90 9.61
C THR A 396 -3.82 11.31 9.16
N ALA A 397 -4.63 12.31 9.51
CA ALA A 397 -4.33 13.72 9.27
C ALA A 397 -3.07 14.22 10.01
N TRP A 398 -2.83 13.76 11.25
CA TRP A 398 -1.58 14.05 11.98
C TRP A 398 -0.38 13.40 11.30
N PHE A 399 -0.50 12.12 10.91
CA PHE A 399 0.56 11.38 10.23
C PHE A 399 0.96 12.07 8.93
N ALA A 400 -0.02 12.32 8.05
CA ALA A 400 0.20 12.91 6.73
C ALA A 400 0.87 14.29 6.81
N LYS A 401 0.40 15.16 7.73
CA LYS A 401 1.01 16.48 7.97
C LYS A 401 2.43 16.38 8.54
N ARG A 402 2.70 15.39 9.39
CA ARG A 402 4.06 15.20 9.95
C ARG A 402 5.04 14.70 8.89
N VAL A 403 4.63 13.79 8.02
CA VAL A 403 5.43 13.35 6.87
C VAL A 403 5.65 14.51 5.89
N GLN A 404 4.61 15.29 5.56
CA GLN A 404 4.74 16.47 4.69
C GLN A 404 5.77 17.48 5.25
N TRP A 405 5.73 17.77 6.55
CA TRP A 405 6.71 18.65 7.20
C TRP A 405 8.15 18.10 7.09
N ARG A 406 8.34 16.79 7.22
CA ARG A 406 9.66 16.15 7.02
C ARG A 406 10.11 16.24 5.56
N GLN A 407 9.22 16.00 4.60
CA GLN A 407 9.52 16.12 3.17
C GLN A 407 9.91 17.55 2.80
N GLN A 408 9.18 18.55 3.27
CA GLN A 408 9.50 19.97 3.05
C GLN A 408 10.83 20.37 3.70
N THR A 409 11.15 19.81 4.88
CA THR A 409 12.45 20.02 5.55
C THR A 409 13.59 19.37 4.77
N CYS A 410 13.37 18.17 4.22
CA CYS A 410 14.31 17.50 3.32
C CYS A 410 14.55 18.31 2.04
N LEU A 411 13.49 18.80 1.40
CA LEU A 411 13.59 19.64 0.20
C LEU A 411 14.36 20.95 0.46
N LYS A 412 14.12 21.61 1.59
CA LYS A 412 14.89 22.79 2.01
C LYS A 412 16.39 22.48 2.15
N ARG A 413 16.75 21.34 2.76
CA ARG A 413 18.14 20.89 2.87
C ARG A 413 18.74 20.52 1.51
N LEU A 414 17.97 19.92 0.59
CA LEU A 414 18.42 19.63 -0.79
C LEU A 414 18.64 20.88 -1.63
N GLY A 415 17.90 21.96 -1.35
CA GLY A 415 18.08 23.27 -2.00
C GLY A 415 19.30 24.06 -1.50
N SER A 416 19.90 23.66 -0.38
CA SER A 416 21.14 24.23 0.18
C SER A 416 22.38 23.33 -0.03
N LEU A 417 22.26 22.27 -0.85
CA LEU A 417 23.32 21.32 -1.20
C LEU A 417 23.69 21.43 -2.69
#